data_AF-A0A2T4DGH3-F1
#
_entry.id   AF-A0A2T4DGH3-F1
#
_cell.length_a   1.000
_cell.length_b   1.000
_cell.length_c   1.000
_cell.angle_alpha   90.00
_cell.angle_beta   90.00
_cell.angle_gamma   90.00
#
_symmetry.space_group_name_H-M   'P 1'
#
loop_
_entity.id
_entity.type
_entity.pdbx_description
1 polymer ?
#
loop_
_entity_poly.entity_id
_entity_poly.type
_entity_poly.pdbx_seq_one_letter_code
_entity_poly.pdbx_strand_id
1 'polypeptide(L)'
;TDGTISSKIGKKVFAELVENGGSAQDIVKAKGLVQISDEGALLAIVTEVLDNNAQSIEDFKNGKDRAIGFLVGQIMKATKGQANPPMVNKLLQQEIAKR
;
A
#
# COMPACT_ATOMS: atom_id res chain seq x y z
N THR A 1 -0.52 17.41 -2.10
CA THR A 1 -0.66 16.74 -0.79
C THR A 1 0.74 16.44 -0.28
N ASP A 2 0.99 16.67 1.01
CA ASP A 2 2.32 16.53 1.65
C ASP A 2 2.80 15.07 1.79
N GLY A 3 1.99 14.09 1.38
CA GLY A 3 2.36 12.67 1.38
C GLY A 3 2.24 11.99 2.75
N THR A 4 1.70 12.69 3.75
CA THR A 4 1.57 12.18 5.13
C THR A 4 0.60 10.98 5.22
N ILE A 5 -0.44 10.96 4.38
CA ILE A 5 -1.45 9.91 4.32
C ILE A 5 -1.85 9.55 2.88
N SER A 6 -2.23 8.29 2.66
CA SER A 6 -2.73 7.83 1.37
C SER A 6 -4.16 8.34 1.09
N SER A 7 -4.59 8.38 -0.17
CA SER A 7 -5.97 8.81 -0.53
C SER A 7 -7.06 7.96 0.13
N LYS A 8 -6.78 6.67 0.39
CA LYS A 8 -7.70 5.77 1.12
C LYS A 8 -7.83 6.19 2.58
N ILE A 9 -6.73 6.57 3.21
CA ILE A 9 -6.70 7.06 4.58
C ILE A 9 -7.35 8.45 4.66
N GLY A 10 -7.07 9.34 3.70
CA GLY A 10 -7.69 10.66 3.61
C GLY A 10 -9.22 10.59 3.62
N LYS A 11 -9.82 9.64 2.89
CA LYS A 11 -11.27 9.41 2.92
C LYS A 11 -11.79 9.01 4.30
N LYS A 12 -11.05 8.17 5.04
CA LYS A 12 -11.42 7.77 6.42
C LYS A 12 -11.33 8.93 7.39
N VAL A 13 -10.25 9.70 7.32
CA VAL A 13 -10.05 10.88 8.17
C VAL A 13 -11.12 11.93 7.88
N PHE A 14 -11.47 12.13 6.61
CA PHE A 14 -12.54 13.04 6.22
C PHE A 14 -13.91 12.62 6.79
N ALA A 15 -14.27 11.34 6.68
CA ALA A 15 -15.52 10.84 7.26
C ALA A 15 -15.56 11.07 8.79
N GLU A 16 -14.45 10.81 9.49
CA GLU A 16 -14.34 11.04 10.93
C GLU A 16 -14.50 12.52 11.30
N LEU A 17 -13.88 13.43 10.53
CA LEU A 17 -14.01 14.87 10.73
C LEU A 17 -15.44 15.37 10.55
N VAL A 18 -16.15 14.81 9.58
CA VAL A 18 -17.56 15.17 9.33
C VAL A 18 -18.46 14.68 10.46
N GLU A 19 -18.22 13.47 10.99
CA GLU A 19 -19.06 12.89 12.06
C GLU A 19 -18.76 13.46 13.44
N ASN A 20 -17.47 13.62 13.79
CA ASN A 20 -17.02 13.89 15.15
C ASN A 20 -16.26 15.22 15.32
N GLY A 21 -15.97 15.93 14.21
CA GLY A 21 -15.16 17.15 14.25
C GLY A 21 -13.69 16.90 14.62
N GLY A 22 -12.99 17.97 15.00
CA GLY A 22 -11.60 17.91 15.45
C GLY A 22 -10.56 18.20 14.35
N SER A 23 -9.33 17.71 14.55
CA SER A 23 -8.19 17.95 13.65
C SER A 23 -7.82 16.69 12.88
N ALA A 24 -7.58 16.85 11.58
CA ALA A 24 -7.12 15.78 10.70
C ALA A 24 -5.82 15.15 11.22
N GLN A 25 -4.88 15.97 11.71
CA GLN A 25 -3.60 15.50 12.22
C GLN A 25 -3.75 14.65 13.48
N ASP A 26 -4.67 15.01 14.37
CA ASP A 26 -4.90 14.27 15.61
C ASP A 26 -5.54 12.92 15.32
N ILE A 27 -6.51 12.86 14.40
CA ILE A 27 -7.13 11.61 13.95
C ILE A 27 -6.09 10.69 13.30
N VAL A 28 -5.21 11.25 12.46
CA VAL A 28 -4.14 10.48 11.79
C VAL A 28 -3.16 9.90 12.81
N LYS A 29 -2.74 10.70 13.81
CA LYS A 29 -1.84 10.22 14.86
C LYS A 29 -2.53 9.19 15.76
N ALA A 30 -3.73 9.49 16.25
CA ALA A 30 -4.48 8.62 17.15
C ALA A 30 -4.79 7.25 16.54
N LYS A 31 -5.06 7.20 15.24
CA LYS A 31 -5.35 5.95 14.52
C LYS A 31 -4.12 5.32 13.85
N GLY A 32 -2.92 5.88 14.06
CA GLY A 32 -1.66 5.38 13.50
C GLY A 32 -1.64 5.39 11.97
N LEU A 33 -2.36 6.30 11.32
CA LEU A 33 -2.63 6.28 9.89
C LEU A 33 -1.51 6.89 9.02
N VAL A 34 -0.31 7.02 9.58
CA VAL A 34 0.85 7.59 8.88
C VAL A 34 1.28 6.65 7.75
N GLN A 35 1.63 7.23 6.61
CA GLN A 35 2.08 6.47 5.46
C GLN A 35 3.46 5.85 5.73
N ILE A 36 3.57 4.53 5.57
CA ILE A 36 4.84 3.80 5.61
C ILE A 36 5.60 4.16 4.33
N SER A 37 6.73 4.82 4.51
CA SER A 37 7.67 5.20 3.44
C SER A 37 9.06 4.58 3.64
N ASP A 38 9.22 3.75 4.67
CA ASP A 38 10.45 2.98 4.87
C ASP A 38 10.52 1.87 3.81
N GLU A 39 11.50 1.96 2.92
CA GLU A 39 11.67 1.00 1.82
C GLU A 39 11.95 -0.41 2.36
N GLY A 40 12.65 -0.57 3.49
CA GLY A 40 12.97 -1.88 4.07
C GLY A 40 11.74 -2.64 4.58
N ALA A 41 10.89 -1.96 5.35
CA ALA A 41 9.63 -2.51 5.84
C ALA A 41 8.66 -2.83 4.70
N LEU A 42 8.58 -1.96 3.69
CA LEU A 42 7.77 -2.20 2.49
C LEU A 42 8.30 -3.38 1.67
N LEU A 43 9.62 -3.49 1.52
CA LEU A 43 10.26 -4.58 0.77
C LEU A 43 9.95 -5.94 1.40
N ALA A 44 10.06 -6.06 2.73
CA ALA A 44 9.74 -7.31 3.43
C ALA A 44 8.29 -7.76 3.14
N ILE A 45 7.33 -6.83 3.17
CA ILE A 45 5.92 -7.11 2.88
C ILE A 45 5.71 -7.45 1.40
N VAL A 46 6.40 -6.75 0.48
CA VAL A 46 6.36 -7.07 -0.95
C VAL A 46 6.85 -8.49 -1.19
N THR A 47 8.00 -8.87 -0.63
CA THR A 47 8.57 -10.21 -0.75
C THR A 47 7.61 -11.27 -0.20
N GLU A 48 7.04 -11.06 0.98
CA GLU A 48 6.05 -11.97 1.57
C GLU A 48 4.81 -12.13 0.70
N VAL A 49 4.28 -11.04 0.14
CA VAL A 49 3.13 -11.11 -0.78
C VAL A 49 3.51 -11.88 -2.04
N LEU A 50 4.69 -11.65 -2.61
CA LEU A 50 5.15 -12.37 -3.79
C LEU A 50 5.32 -13.88 -3.52
N ASP A 51 5.88 -14.25 -2.37
CA ASP A 51 6.06 -15.64 -1.96
C ASP A 51 4.73 -16.38 -1.80
N ASN A 52 3.71 -15.70 -1.28
CA ASN A 52 2.37 -16.26 -1.12
C ASN A 52 1.53 -16.25 -2.41
N ASN A 53 2.00 -15.62 -3.50
CA ASN A 53 1.23 -15.41 -4.73
C ASN A 53 2.03 -15.76 -6.00
N ALA A 54 2.73 -16.89 -6.00
CA ALA A 54 3.54 -17.35 -7.13
C ALA A 54 2.78 -17.36 -8.47
N GLN A 55 1.51 -17.78 -8.48
CA GLN A 55 0.67 -17.80 -9.68
C GLN A 55 0.48 -16.40 -10.29
N SER A 56 0.37 -15.37 -9.46
CA SER A 56 0.23 -13.99 -9.93
C SER A 56 1.52 -13.46 -10.57
N ILE A 57 2.68 -13.97 -10.15
CA ILE A 57 3.97 -13.65 -10.77
C ILE A 57 4.03 -14.25 -12.17
N GLU A 58 3.65 -15.52 -12.32
CA GLU A 58 3.58 -16.19 -13.63
C GLU A 58 2.58 -15.51 -14.56
N ASP A 59 1.39 -15.19 -14.05
CA ASP A 59 0.36 -14.49 -14.81
C ASP A 59 0.86 -13.14 -15.33
N PHE A 60 1.58 -12.38 -14.51
CA PHE A 60 2.22 -11.14 -14.93
C PHE A 60 3.28 -11.40 -16.02
N LYS A 61 4.16 -12.39 -15.85
CA LYS A 61 5.17 -12.77 -16.86
C LYS A 61 4.52 -13.20 -18.19
N ASN A 62 3.32 -13.75 -18.15
CA ASN A 62 2.52 -14.11 -19.32
C ASN A 62 1.72 -12.92 -19.92
N GLY A 63 1.97 -11.69 -19.48
CA GLY A 63 1.33 -10.48 -20.01
C GLY A 63 -0.06 -10.19 -19.44
N LYS A 64 -0.45 -10.81 -18.32
CA LYS A 64 -1.72 -10.49 -17.65
C LYS A 64 -1.53 -9.31 -16.70
N ASP A 65 -1.70 -8.10 -17.21
CA ASP A 65 -1.57 -6.85 -16.44
C ASP A 65 -2.44 -6.78 -15.18
N ARG A 66 -3.56 -7.52 -15.15
CA ARG A 66 -4.42 -7.63 -13.96
C ARG A 66 -3.71 -8.20 -12.73
N ALA A 67 -2.67 -9.02 -12.93
CA ALA A 67 -1.93 -9.63 -11.83
C ALA A 67 -1.16 -8.59 -11.00
N ILE A 68 -0.62 -7.53 -11.61
CA ILE A 68 -0.01 -6.41 -10.87
C ILE A 68 -1.05 -5.73 -9.98
N GLY A 69 -2.23 -5.41 -10.52
CA GLY A 69 -3.28 -4.75 -9.74
C GLY A 69 -3.71 -5.57 -8.53
N PHE A 70 -3.76 -6.90 -8.66
CA PHE A 70 -4.02 -7.81 -7.57
C PHE A 70 -2.92 -7.80 -6.51
N LEU A 71 -1.65 -7.92 -6.91
CA LEU A 71 -0.49 -7.91 -6.00
C LEU A 71 -0.38 -6.59 -5.23
N VAL A 72 -0.56 -5.46 -5.91
CA VAL A 72 -0.65 -4.13 -5.27
C VAL A 72 -1.78 -4.11 -4.24
N GLY A 73 -2.95 -4.67 -4.59
CA GLY A 73 -4.08 -4.80 -3.67
C GLY A 73 -3.75 -5.59 -2.40
N GLN A 74 -3.01 -6.70 -2.54
CA GLN A 74 -2.57 -7.51 -1.41
C GLN A 74 -1.59 -6.75 -0.51
N ILE A 75 -0.60 -6.05 -1.09
CA ILE A 75 0.37 -5.24 -0.33
C ILE A 75 -0.34 -4.10 0.41
N MET A 76 -1.28 -3.42 -0.25
CA MET A 76 -2.10 -2.38 0.37
C MET A 76 -2.99 -2.93 1.49
N LYS A 77 -3.42 -4.20 1.42
CA LYS A 77 -4.18 -4.85 2.48
C LYS A 77 -3.27 -5.20 3.67
N ALA A 78 -2.09 -5.78 3.42
CA ALA A 78 -1.10 -6.12 4.45
C ALA A 78 -0.65 -4.90 5.26
N THR A 79 -0.46 -3.77 4.58
CA THR A 79 -0.11 -2.48 5.21
C THR A 79 -1.31 -1.69 5.72
N LYS A 80 -2.52 -2.25 5.71
CA LYS A 80 -3.77 -1.57 6.12
C LYS A 80 -4.02 -0.23 5.39
N GLY A 81 -3.47 -0.08 4.19
CA GLY A 81 -3.55 1.14 3.37
C GLY A 81 -2.55 2.23 3.74
N GLN A 82 -1.60 1.92 4.62
CA GLN A 82 -0.51 2.81 5.02
C GLN A 82 0.64 2.80 4.02
N ALA A 83 0.76 1.80 3.14
CA ALA A 83 1.81 1.83 2.12
C ALA A 83 1.67 3.01 1.16
N ASN A 84 2.82 3.56 0.76
CA ASN A 84 2.93 4.53 -0.33
C ASN A 84 2.69 3.86 -1.69
N PRO A 85 1.63 4.18 -2.46
CA PRO A 85 1.31 3.46 -3.70
C PRO A 85 2.37 3.58 -4.82
N PRO A 86 2.97 4.77 -5.09
CA PRO A 86 4.13 4.86 -5.97
C PRO A 86 5.29 3.95 -5.56
N MET A 87 5.61 3.89 -4.26
CA MET A 87 6.71 3.09 -3.75
C MET A 87 6.43 1.58 -3.86
N VAL A 88 5.21 1.16 -3.54
CA VAL A 88 4.77 -0.23 -3.70
C VAL A 88 4.91 -0.68 -5.15
N ASN A 89 4.44 0.11 -6.11
CA ASN A 89 4.57 -0.24 -7.53
C ASN A 89 6.04 -0.39 -7.96
N LYS A 90 6.90 0.54 -7.53
CA LYS A 90 8.34 0.49 -7.81
C LYS A 90 8.97 -0.78 -7.24
N LEU A 91 8.78 -1.05 -5.94
CA LEU A 91 9.37 -2.22 -5.27
C LEU A 91 8.81 -3.53 -5.84
N LEU A 92 7.51 -3.60 -6.10
CA LEU A 92 6.87 -4.78 -6.67
C LEU A 92 7.47 -5.13 -8.04
N GLN A 93 7.61 -4.16 -8.94
CA GLN A 93 8.20 -4.39 -10.26
C GLN A 93 9.67 -4.81 -10.16
N GLN A 94 10.43 -4.18 -9.26
CA GLN A 94 11.83 -4.55 -9.02
C GLN A 94 11.97 -5.98 -8.51
N GLU A 95 11.14 -6.39 -7.55
CA GLU A 95 11.19 -7.74 -6.98
C GLU A 95 10.70 -8.81 -7.95
N ILE A 96 9.68 -8.51 -8.76
CA ILE A 96 9.25 -9.41 -9.83
C ILE A 96 10.35 -9.58 -10.88
N ALA A 97 11.06 -8.52 -11.27
CA ALA A 97 12.13 -8.58 -12.27
C ALA A 97 13.37 -9.38 -11.80
N LYS A 98 13.56 -9.55 -10.49
CA LYS A 98 14.63 -10.37 -9.91
C LYS A 98 14.28 -11.86 -9.84
N ARG A 99 13.01 -12.23 -10.01
CA ARG A 99 12.49 -13.61 -9.97
C ARG A 99 12.24 -14.13 -11.36
#